data_AF-A0A3N0YVT4-F1
#
_entry.id   AF-A0A3N0YVT4-F1
#
_cell.length_a   1.000
_cell.length_b   1.000
_cell.length_c   1.000
_cell.angle_alpha   90.00
_cell.angle_beta   90.00
_cell.angle_gamma   90.00
#
_symmetry.space_group_name_H-M   'P 1'
#
loop_
_entity.id
_entity.type
_entity.pdbx_description
1 polymer ?
#
loop_
_entity_poly.entity_id
_entity_poly.type
_entity_poly.pdbx_seq_one_letter_code
_entity_poly.pdbx_strand_id
1 'polypeptide(L)'
;MICDGEIALDEPALITAKAKIVTMESVIDDISTYTRRCLGCNMIYGYQEWQDGLHNFDDHVLLSLELCLYLRHSLQNHVSVSRAIDTLEGLQGVKYPNRDTILHGYCHFEALTDTGYIYSCVNCGYHPPVVIMDLHKQGVFSMSVSDLKEPPSEFRGEVDIEDFWKSVNLEMIGRGFVPSRTKNPFAVQPSYSRWAPWIGHKTRMDHTVLNTEFAKVATAKVTSAEAQMMNVSEDRLVDELMKQKVGVVRNLCKACNIDSKGSRMDLISRLRAEMQNRQSYDKMFQKIWGASGGWSVILCPHGVVYSIKFNLRAESPRDFADLLLSWKHIPNEEPQHWAQE
;
A
#
# COMPACT_ATOMS: atom_id res chain seq x y z
N MET A 1 -15.57 3.74 -22.36
CA MET A 1 -16.34 3.70 -23.60
C MET A 1 -16.26 2.26 -24.07
N ILE A 2 -17.35 1.51 -24.00
CA ILE A 2 -17.40 0.13 -24.47
C ILE A 2 -17.64 0.23 -25.99
N CYS A 3 -16.90 -0.56 -26.79
CA CYS A 3 -17.11 -0.57 -28.23
C CYS A 3 -18.44 -1.28 -28.51
N ASP A 4 -19.46 -0.51 -28.93
CA ASP A 4 -20.76 -1.08 -29.29
C ASP A 4 -20.68 -1.70 -30.69
N GLY A 5 -20.80 -3.04 -30.80
CA GLY A 5 -20.84 -3.78 -32.07
C GLY A 5 -19.89 -5.00 -32.14
N GLU A 6 -19.85 -5.68 -33.30
CA GLU A 6 -18.85 -6.71 -33.57
C GLU A 6 -17.45 -6.08 -33.59
N ILE A 7 -16.56 -6.55 -32.72
CA ILE A 7 -15.21 -6.01 -32.58
C ILE A 7 -14.33 -6.51 -33.74
N ALA A 8 -14.33 -5.76 -34.84
CA ALA A 8 -13.35 -5.94 -35.91
C ALA A 8 -12.01 -5.34 -35.46
N LEU A 9 -11.01 -6.19 -35.25
CA LEU A 9 -9.65 -5.82 -34.86
C LEU A 9 -8.73 -5.82 -36.09
N ASP A 10 -7.80 -4.87 -36.16
CA ASP A 10 -6.77 -4.85 -37.21
C ASP A 10 -5.73 -5.97 -37.06
N GLU A 11 -4.76 -5.97 -37.98
CA GLU A 11 -3.61 -6.88 -37.94
C GLU A 11 -2.79 -6.68 -36.64
N PRO A 12 -2.31 -7.75 -36.01
CA PRO A 12 -1.58 -7.66 -34.75
C PRO A 12 -0.25 -6.91 -34.91
N ALA A 13 -0.05 -5.92 -34.05
CA ALA A 13 1.20 -5.17 -33.94
C ALA A 13 2.07 -5.75 -32.81
N LEU A 14 3.29 -6.16 -33.15
CA LEU A 14 4.25 -6.71 -32.18
C LEU A 14 4.65 -5.63 -31.17
N ILE A 15 4.56 -5.97 -29.87
CA ILE A 15 5.02 -5.12 -28.76
C ILE A 15 6.47 -5.49 -28.42
N THR A 16 6.71 -6.76 -28.12
CA THR A 16 8.02 -7.30 -27.79
C THR A 16 8.09 -8.78 -28.15
N ALA A 17 9.29 -9.27 -28.47
CA ALA A 17 9.59 -10.70 -28.65
C ALA A 17 10.41 -11.27 -27.49
N LYS A 18 10.45 -10.53 -26.36
CA LYS A 18 11.26 -10.84 -25.17
C LYS A 18 10.42 -10.87 -23.89
N ALA A 19 9.11 -11.07 -24.04
CA ALA A 19 8.25 -11.25 -22.88
C ALA A 19 8.56 -12.57 -22.20
N LYS A 20 8.12 -12.68 -20.94
CA LYS A 20 8.30 -13.85 -20.08
C LYS A 20 6.95 -14.34 -19.61
N ILE A 21 6.72 -15.65 -19.66
CA ILE A 21 5.63 -16.30 -18.94
C ILE A 21 6.21 -16.93 -17.67
N VAL A 22 5.71 -16.53 -16.51
CA VAL A 22 6.14 -17.02 -15.19
C VAL A 22 5.11 -18.03 -14.71
N THR A 23 5.55 -19.27 -14.49
CA THR A 23 4.72 -20.40 -14.07
C THR A 23 5.14 -20.90 -12.69
N MET A 24 4.55 -21.99 -12.21
CA MET A 24 4.98 -22.64 -10.96
C MET A 24 6.28 -23.46 -11.16
N GLU A 25 6.50 -23.97 -12.36
CA GLU A 25 7.60 -24.87 -12.70
C GLU A 25 8.79 -24.14 -13.32
N SER A 26 8.55 -23.06 -14.07
CA SER A 26 9.59 -22.42 -14.87
C SER A 26 9.26 -20.97 -15.27
N VAL A 27 10.26 -20.32 -15.87
CA VAL A 27 10.09 -19.06 -16.60
C VAL A 27 10.33 -19.36 -18.08
N ILE A 28 9.33 -19.08 -18.91
CA ILE A 28 9.42 -19.25 -20.36
C ILE A 28 9.80 -17.90 -20.95
N ASP A 29 10.99 -17.82 -21.53
CA ASP A 29 11.55 -16.62 -22.16
C ASP A 29 11.18 -16.51 -23.65
N ASP A 30 11.53 -15.37 -24.25
CA ASP A 30 11.43 -15.09 -25.69
C ASP A 30 10.00 -15.22 -26.26
N ILE A 31 9.01 -14.86 -25.45
CA ILE A 31 7.60 -14.81 -25.84
C ILE A 31 7.31 -13.52 -26.60
N SER A 32 6.55 -13.66 -27.69
CA SER A 32 6.06 -12.53 -28.48
C SER A 32 4.69 -12.09 -28.02
N THR A 33 4.55 -10.81 -27.65
CA THR A 33 3.26 -10.19 -27.31
C THR A 33 2.87 -9.18 -28.36
N TYR A 34 1.56 -9.07 -28.59
CA TYR A 34 0.98 -8.25 -29.64
C TYR A 34 -0.17 -7.44 -29.08
N THR A 35 -0.38 -6.26 -29.66
CA THR A 35 -1.63 -5.51 -29.50
C THR A 35 -2.43 -5.54 -30.79
N ARG A 36 -3.73 -5.33 -30.65
CA ARG A 36 -4.64 -5.10 -31.77
C ARG A 36 -5.47 -3.86 -31.49
N ARG A 37 -5.83 -3.12 -32.52
CA ARG A 37 -6.67 -1.93 -32.41
C ARG A 37 -8.04 -2.22 -33.03
N CYS A 38 -9.09 -1.82 -32.32
CA CYS A 38 -10.44 -1.88 -32.86
C CYS A 38 -10.60 -0.86 -33.99
N LEU A 39 -11.10 -1.32 -35.14
CA LEU A 39 -11.33 -0.49 -36.32
C LEU A 39 -12.50 0.50 -36.15
N GLY A 40 -13.42 0.24 -35.23
CA GLY A 40 -14.55 1.11 -34.93
C GLY A 40 -14.20 2.26 -33.98
N CYS A 41 -13.72 1.93 -32.77
CA CYS A 41 -13.48 2.92 -31.71
C CYS A 41 -12.00 3.31 -31.50
N ASN A 42 -11.06 2.72 -32.26
CA ASN A 42 -9.61 2.91 -32.13
C ASN A 42 -9.01 2.49 -30.77
N MET A 43 -9.76 1.75 -29.94
CA MET A 43 -9.23 1.22 -28.68
C MET A 43 -8.16 0.16 -28.96
N ILE A 44 -7.06 0.21 -28.20
CA ILE A 44 -5.96 -0.74 -28.27
C ILE A 44 -6.19 -1.81 -27.20
N TYR A 45 -6.10 -3.08 -27.61
CA TYR A 45 -6.24 -4.25 -26.77
C TYR A 45 -4.90 -4.97 -26.68
N GLY A 46 -4.41 -5.16 -25.46
CA GLY A 46 -3.37 -6.13 -25.15
C GLY A 46 -3.96 -7.54 -24.99
N TYR A 47 -3.11 -8.55 -25.06
CA TYR A 47 -3.54 -9.94 -24.84
C TYR A 47 -3.99 -10.14 -23.39
N GLN A 48 -5.22 -10.62 -23.15
CA GLN A 48 -5.70 -11.00 -21.82
C GLN A 48 -6.80 -12.06 -21.93
N GLU A 49 -6.42 -13.30 -22.27
CA GLU A 49 -7.34 -14.43 -22.40
C GLU A 49 -7.17 -15.43 -21.25
N TRP A 50 -8.10 -15.40 -20.30
CA TRP A 50 -8.02 -16.20 -19.07
C TRP A 50 -8.16 -17.71 -19.34
N GLN A 51 -8.80 -18.09 -20.45
CA GLN A 51 -8.98 -19.49 -20.85
C GLN A 51 -7.65 -20.17 -21.18
N ASP A 52 -6.64 -19.40 -21.60
CA ASP A 52 -5.30 -19.90 -21.88
C ASP A 52 -4.48 -20.13 -20.58
N GLY A 53 -5.07 -19.86 -19.42
CA GLY A 53 -4.40 -20.03 -18.13
C GLY A 53 -3.39 -18.94 -17.83
N LEU A 54 -3.45 -17.79 -18.52
CA LEU A 54 -2.49 -16.70 -18.39
C LEU A 54 -3.13 -15.39 -17.92
N HIS A 55 -2.38 -14.66 -17.12
CA HIS A 55 -2.62 -13.28 -16.73
C HIS A 55 -1.52 -12.39 -17.27
N ASN A 56 -1.86 -11.45 -18.13
CA ASN A 56 -0.91 -10.48 -18.67
C ASN A 56 -0.81 -9.28 -17.74
N PHE A 57 0.36 -9.07 -17.14
CA PHE A 57 0.58 -7.92 -16.27
C PHE A 57 0.91 -6.66 -17.08
N ASP A 58 1.95 -6.69 -17.92
CA ASP A 58 2.49 -5.49 -18.57
C ASP A 58 3.02 -5.71 -20.00
N ASP A 59 2.50 -6.73 -20.69
CA ASP A 59 2.94 -7.22 -22.01
C ASP A 59 4.38 -7.75 -22.06
N HIS A 60 5.15 -7.65 -20.97
CA HIS A 60 6.52 -8.13 -20.86
C HIS A 60 6.62 -9.27 -19.83
N VAL A 61 5.73 -9.28 -18.85
CA VAL A 61 5.59 -10.32 -17.84
C VAL A 61 4.15 -10.79 -17.83
N LEU A 62 3.98 -12.09 -18.08
CA LEU A 62 2.72 -12.79 -17.93
C LEU A 62 2.89 -13.79 -16.78
N LEU A 63 1.88 -13.93 -15.94
CA LEU A 63 1.83 -14.92 -14.87
C LEU A 63 0.86 -16.03 -15.27
N SER A 64 1.16 -17.29 -14.96
CA SER A 64 0.12 -18.32 -15.04
C SER A 64 -0.94 -18.06 -13.98
N LEU A 65 -2.20 -18.36 -14.30
CA LEU A 65 -3.30 -18.28 -13.34
C LEU A 65 -3.07 -19.22 -12.15
N GLU A 66 -2.43 -20.37 -12.38
CA GLU A 66 -2.02 -21.29 -11.32
C GLU A 66 -1.07 -20.61 -10.32
N LEU A 67 -0.04 -19.90 -10.81
CA LEU A 67 0.88 -19.15 -9.96
C LEU A 67 0.12 -18.06 -9.18
N CYS A 68 -0.77 -17.31 -9.84
CA CYS A 68 -1.60 -16.31 -9.16
C CYS A 68 -2.44 -16.91 -8.02
N LEU A 69 -3.09 -18.05 -8.25
CA LEU A 69 -3.89 -18.75 -7.23
C LEU A 69 -3.01 -19.32 -6.12
N TYR A 70 -1.83 -19.85 -6.44
CA TYR A 70 -0.86 -20.29 -5.44
C TYR A 70 -0.39 -19.13 -4.55
N LEU A 71 -0.12 -17.95 -5.12
CA LEU A 71 0.26 -16.76 -4.37
C LEU A 71 -0.88 -16.28 -3.46
N ARG A 72 -2.13 -16.35 -3.93
CA ARG A 72 -3.31 -16.07 -3.11
C ARG A 72 -3.42 -17.02 -1.92
N HIS A 73 -3.31 -18.33 -2.14
CA HIS A 73 -3.32 -19.31 -1.06
C HIS A 73 -2.13 -19.16 -0.12
N SER A 74 -0.95 -18.82 -0.65
CA SER A 74 0.23 -18.52 0.15
C SER A 74 -0.04 -17.37 1.13
N LEU A 75 -0.63 -16.27 0.65
CA LEU A 75 -1.00 -15.12 1.49
C LEU A 75 -2.04 -15.49 2.55
N GLN A 76 -3.05 -16.28 2.20
CA GLN A 76 -4.04 -16.80 3.15
C GLN A 76 -3.41 -17.68 4.25
N ASN A 77 -2.27 -18.31 3.96
CA ASN A 77 -1.49 -19.10 4.91
C ASN A 77 -0.29 -18.33 5.51
N HIS A 78 -0.35 -16.99 5.50
CA HIS A 78 0.67 -16.12 6.09
C HIS A 78 2.07 -16.26 5.47
N VAL A 79 2.14 -16.62 4.19
CA VAL A 79 3.37 -16.64 3.39
C VAL A 79 3.37 -15.45 2.44
N SER A 80 4.37 -14.58 2.56
CA SER A 80 4.54 -13.44 1.65
C SER A 80 4.85 -13.91 0.23
N VAL A 81 4.45 -13.11 -0.77
CA VAL A 81 4.74 -13.37 -2.19
C VAL A 81 6.23 -13.61 -2.41
N SER A 82 7.10 -12.75 -1.85
CA SER A 82 8.55 -12.92 -1.98
C SER A 82 9.03 -14.28 -1.48
N ARG A 83 8.57 -14.71 -0.29
CA ARG A 83 8.97 -16.00 0.29
C ARG A 83 8.42 -17.19 -0.50
N ALA A 84 7.21 -17.08 -1.02
CA ALA A 84 6.62 -18.09 -1.89
C ALA A 84 7.45 -18.25 -3.18
N ILE A 85 7.86 -17.15 -3.80
CA ILE A 85 8.72 -17.17 -4.99
C ILE A 85 10.14 -17.66 -4.67
N ASP A 86 10.73 -17.26 -3.55
CA ASP A 86 12.05 -17.74 -3.13
C ASP A 86 12.05 -19.27 -2.95
N THR A 87 10.95 -19.82 -2.45
CA THR A 87 10.75 -21.26 -2.31
C THR A 87 10.69 -21.95 -3.68
N LEU A 88 9.93 -21.38 -4.63
CA LEU A 88 9.84 -21.91 -6.00
C LEU A 88 11.18 -21.82 -6.73
N GLU A 89 11.87 -20.69 -6.65
CA GLU A 89 13.19 -20.48 -7.25
C GLU A 89 14.22 -21.50 -6.71
N GLY A 90 14.20 -21.76 -5.39
CA GLY A 90 15.04 -22.78 -4.78
C GLY A 90 14.69 -24.22 -5.18
N LEU A 91 13.40 -24.53 -5.34
CA LEU A 91 12.93 -25.87 -5.73
C LEU A 91 13.22 -26.18 -7.20
N GLN A 92 12.95 -25.22 -8.09
CA GLN A 92 13.07 -25.42 -9.54
C GLN A 92 14.49 -25.16 -10.05
N GLY A 93 15.33 -24.45 -9.29
CA GLY A 93 16.67 -24.05 -9.74
C GLY A 93 16.65 -23.04 -10.89
N VAL A 94 15.52 -22.36 -11.11
CA VAL A 94 15.30 -21.35 -12.15
C VAL A 94 15.17 -19.99 -11.51
N LYS A 95 15.79 -18.96 -12.11
CA LYS A 95 15.69 -17.58 -11.62
C LYS A 95 14.38 -16.93 -12.07
N TYR A 96 13.57 -16.53 -11.10
CA TYR A 96 12.31 -15.83 -11.33
C TYR A 96 12.56 -14.31 -11.53
N PRO A 97 11.59 -13.57 -12.12
CA PRO A 97 11.63 -12.11 -12.11
C PRO A 97 11.79 -11.52 -10.71
N ASN A 98 12.07 -10.21 -10.66
CA ASN A 98 12.15 -9.50 -9.38
C ASN A 98 10.83 -9.69 -8.59
N ARG A 99 10.95 -9.92 -7.28
CA ARG A 99 9.84 -10.16 -6.36
C ARG A 99 8.82 -9.01 -6.38
N ASP A 100 9.28 -7.76 -6.57
CA ASP A 100 8.40 -6.60 -6.73
C ASP A 100 7.59 -6.67 -8.03
N THR A 101 8.19 -7.13 -9.14
CA THR A 101 7.48 -7.32 -10.41
C THR A 101 6.40 -8.38 -10.27
N ILE A 102 6.71 -9.51 -9.62
CA ILE A 102 5.74 -10.58 -9.38
C ILE A 102 4.63 -10.12 -8.44
N LEU A 103 4.97 -9.41 -7.36
CA LEU A 103 3.99 -8.83 -6.44
C LEU A 103 3.06 -7.86 -7.18
N HIS A 104 3.60 -7.00 -8.05
CA HIS A 104 2.77 -6.09 -8.84
C HIS A 104 1.88 -6.81 -9.84
N GLY A 105 2.39 -7.83 -10.53
CA GLY A 105 1.58 -8.68 -11.41
C GLY A 105 0.48 -9.41 -10.66
N TYR A 106 0.77 -9.91 -9.47
CA TYR A 106 -0.24 -10.52 -8.59
C TYR A 106 -1.28 -9.50 -8.09
N CYS A 107 -0.86 -8.31 -7.68
CA CYS A 107 -1.81 -7.25 -7.28
C CYS A 107 -2.68 -6.78 -8.44
N HIS A 108 -2.12 -6.72 -9.65
CA HIS A 108 -2.85 -6.42 -10.88
C HIS A 108 -3.91 -7.50 -11.18
N PHE A 109 -3.53 -8.78 -11.06
CA PHE A 109 -4.45 -9.91 -11.12
C PHE A 109 -5.59 -9.78 -10.11
N GLU A 110 -5.27 -9.60 -8.82
CA GLU A 110 -6.28 -9.50 -7.75
C GLU A 110 -7.26 -8.34 -8.01
N ALA A 111 -6.76 -7.19 -8.48
CA ALA A 111 -7.59 -6.02 -8.79
C ALA A 111 -8.56 -6.24 -9.97
N LEU A 112 -8.27 -7.20 -10.85
CA LEU A 112 -9.16 -7.61 -11.96
C LEU A 112 -10.09 -8.76 -11.58
N THR A 113 -9.89 -9.41 -10.44
CA THR A 113 -10.78 -10.49 -9.97
C THR A 113 -11.93 -9.97 -9.13
N ASP A 114 -13.13 -10.50 -9.37
CA ASP A 114 -14.26 -10.29 -8.49
C ASP A 114 -14.12 -11.19 -7.26
N THR A 115 -13.43 -10.68 -6.24
CA THR A 115 -13.35 -11.34 -4.93
C THR A 115 -14.41 -10.73 -4.02
N GLY A 116 -15.46 -11.52 -3.73
CA GLY A 116 -16.35 -11.20 -2.64
C GLY A 116 -15.56 -11.19 -1.33
N TYR A 117 -15.22 -10.01 -0.79
CA TYR A 117 -14.59 -9.83 0.52
C TYR A 117 -15.58 -10.17 1.66
N ILE A 118 -16.11 -11.39 1.62
CA ILE A 118 -17.09 -11.95 2.53
C ILE A 118 -16.31 -12.90 3.43
N TYR A 119 -15.72 -12.35 4.48
CA TYR A 119 -15.05 -13.14 5.48
C TYR A 119 -15.53 -12.76 6.86
N SER A 120 -15.78 -13.78 7.65
CA SER A 120 -16.25 -13.69 9.03
C SER A 120 -15.56 -14.78 9.83
N CYS A 121 -15.32 -14.52 11.11
CA CYS A 121 -14.88 -15.58 11.99
C CYS A 121 -15.99 -16.61 12.16
N VAL A 122 -15.66 -17.90 12.07
CA VAL A 122 -16.60 -19.00 12.32
C VAL A 122 -17.25 -18.88 13.71
N ASN A 123 -16.49 -18.39 14.69
CA ASN A 123 -16.96 -18.25 16.07
C ASN A 123 -17.63 -16.89 16.35
N CYS A 124 -17.20 -15.81 15.69
CA CYS A 124 -17.66 -14.46 16.00
C CYS A 124 -18.64 -13.86 14.97
N GLY A 125 -18.84 -14.50 13.82
CA GLY A 125 -19.61 -13.94 12.72
C GLY A 125 -19.01 -12.64 12.18
N TYR A 126 -19.86 -11.72 11.73
CA TYR A 126 -19.46 -10.41 11.21
C TYR A 126 -19.32 -9.32 12.30
N HIS A 127 -19.73 -9.63 13.52
CA HIS A 127 -19.87 -8.66 14.61
C HIS A 127 -19.24 -9.25 15.88
N PRO A 128 -17.91 -9.29 15.96
CA PRO A 128 -17.25 -9.90 17.09
C PRO A 128 -17.59 -9.14 18.38
N PRO A 129 -17.95 -9.84 19.48
CA PRO A 129 -18.33 -9.19 20.73
C PRO A 129 -17.12 -8.61 21.47
N VAL A 130 -15.92 -9.15 21.22
CA VAL A 130 -14.63 -8.69 21.76
C VAL A 130 -13.65 -8.59 20.60
N VAL A 131 -12.83 -7.54 20.62
CA VAL A 131 -11.82 -7.28 19.60
C VAL A 131 -10.46 -7.00 20.21
N ILE A 132 -9.42 -7.28 19.45
CA ILE A 132 -8.04 -6.89 19.71
C ILE A 132 -7.71 -5.78 18.73
N MET A 133 -7.21 -4.68 19.26
CA MET A 133 -6.75 -3.53 18.50
C MET A 133 -5.23 -3.52 18.54
N ASP A 134 -4.58 -3.54 17.38
CA ASP A 134 -3.13 -3.61 17.29
C ASP A 134 -2.59 -2.63 16.22
N LEU A 135 -1.31 -2.29 16.35
CA LEU A 135 -0.60 -1.34 15.50
C LEU A 135 0.66 -1.97 14.93
N HIS A 136 0.73 -2.02 13.61
CA HIS A 136 1.93 -2.45 12.92
C HIS A 136 2.78 -1.25 12.46
N LYS A 137 3.86 -0.99 13.20
CA LYS A 137 4.74 0.18 13.02
C LYS A 137 5.68 0.11 11.82
N GLN A 138 5.86 -1.06 11.19
CA GLN A 138 6.81 -1.20 10.06
C GLN A 138 6.20 -0.83 8.70
N GLY A 139 4.89 -0.53 8.67
CA GLY A 139 4.17 -0.13 7.46
C GLY A 139 4.34 1.35 7.13
N VAL A 140 5.52 1.73 6.65
CA VAL A 140 5.82 3.14 6.41
C VAL A 140 5.50 3.54 4.97
N PHE A 141 4.69 4.58 4.78
CA PHE A 141 4.55 5.22 3.48
C PHE A 141 5.80 6.03 3.16
N SER A 142 6.35 5.86 1.95
CA SER A 142 7.46 6.67 1.46
C SER A 142 6.99 8.10 1.10
N MET A 143 6.55 8.87 2.09
CA MET A 143 6.05 10.23 1.91
C MET A 143 6.40 11.10 3.12
N SER A 144 6.86 12.33 2.87
CA SER A 144 7.01 13.36 3.90
C SER A 144 5.64 13.87 4.33
N VAL A 145 5.31 13.79 5.63
CA VAL A 145 4.00 14.27 6.17
C VAL A 145 3.76 15.76 5.94
N SER A 146 4.82 16.53 5.69
CA SER A 146 4.73 17.94 5.30
C SER A 146 4.08 18.17 3.93
N ASP A 147 3.93 17.12 3.11
CA ASP A 147 3.40 17.22 1.74
C ASP A 147 1.87 17.07 1.69
N LEU A 148 1.23 16.73 2.83
CA LEU A 148 -0.23 16.59 2.93
C LEU A 148 -0.91 17.96 3.01
N LYS A 149 -1.81 18.22 2.06
CA LYS A 149 -2.64 19.43 2.05
C LYS A 149 -3.67 19.37 3.17
N GLU A 150 -3.86 20.48 3.91
CA GLU A 150 -4.97 20.60 4.85
C GLU A 150 -6.30 20.46 4.09
N PRO A 151 -7.29 19.71 4.63
CA PRO A 151 -8.58 19.57 3.99
C PRO A 151 -9.38 20.89 4.07
N PRO A 152 -10.45 21.04 3.27
CA PRO A 152 -11.37 22.17 3.38
C PRO A 152 -11.93 22.32 4.81
N SER A 153 -12.24 23.55 5.23
CA SER A 153 -12.70 23.88 6.59
C SER A 153 -13.97 23.15 7.03
N GLU A 154 -14.80 22.77 6.06
CA GLU A 154 -16.07 22.08 6.21
C GLU A 154 -15.92 20.55 6.26
N PHE A 155 -14.71 20.02 6.02
CA PHE A 155 -14.45 18.60 6.01
C PHE A 155 -14.62 18.00 7.42
N ARG A 156 -15.54 17.05 7.55
CA ARG A 156 -15.88 16.42 8.84
C ARG A 156 -15.10 15.14 9.14
N GLY A 157 -14.20 14.74 8.26
CA GLY A 157 -13.52 13.45 8.36
C GLY A 157 -14.34 12.30 7.82
N GLU A 158 -15.32 12.55 6.95
CA GLU A 158 -16.12 11.51 6.30
C GLU A 158 -15.51 11.19 4.92
N VAL A 159 -15.26 9.92 4.63
CA VAL A 159 -14.69 9.46 3.36
C VAL A 159 -15.48 8.28 2.81
N ASP A 160 -15.61 8.21 1.48
CA ASP A 160 -16.23 7.08 0.80
C ASP A 160 -15.21 5.93 0.68
N ILE A 161 -15.49 4.84 1.40
CA ILE A 161 -14.64 3.65 1.40
C ILE A 161 -14.62 2.95 0.04
N GLU A 162 -15.73 2.93 -0.68
CA GLU A 162 -15.81 2.21 -1.96
C GLU A 162 -15.11 2.97 -3.07
N ASP A 163 -15.33 4.28 -3.18
CA ASP A 163 -14.60 5.11 -4.15
C ASP A 163 -13.09 5.01 -3.93
N PHE A 164 -12.66 5.06 -2.67
CA PHE A 164 -11.26 4.95 -2.32
C PHE A 164 -10.66 3.61 -2.75
N TRP A 165 -11.24 2.48 -2.33
CA TRP A 165 -10.69 1.16 -2.68
C TRP A 165 -10.86 0.80 -4.17
N LYS A 166 -11.91 1.30 -4.83
CA LYS A 166 -12.02 1.24 -6.31
C LYS A 166 -10.87 2.00 -6.98
N SER A 167 -10.49 3.17 -6.44
CA SER A 167 -9.34 3.93 -6.94
C SER A 167 -8.02 3.20 -6.71
N VAL A 168 -7.87 2.50 -5.57
CA VAL A 168 -6.69 1.64 -5.32
C VAL A 168 -6.62 0.49 -6.33
N ASN A 169 -7.74 -0.16 -6.63
CA ASN A 169 -7.81 -1.20 -7.67
C ASN A 169 -7.43 -0.63 -9.04
N LEU A 170 -7.95 0.54 -9.41
CA LEU A 170 -7.56 1.22 -10.66
C LEU A 170 -6.08 1.61 -10.69
N GLU A 171 -5.49 2.01 -9.55
CA GLU A 171 -4.04 2.21 -9.48
C GLU A 171 -3.29 0.90 -9.81
N MET A 172 -3.69 -0.22 -9.19
CA MET A 172 -3.04 -1.51 -9.43
C MET A 172 -3.18 -1.96 -10.88
N ILE A 173 -4.37 -1.84 -11.46
CA ILE A 173 -4.64 -2.13 -12.88
C ILE A 173 -3.77 -1.22 -13.77
N GLY A 174 -3.77 0.08 -13.50
CA GLY A 174 -3.03 1.07 -14.29
C GLY A 174 -1.53 0.80 -14.37
N ARG A 175 -0.93 0.10 -13.39
CA ARG A 175 0.50 -0.26 -13.39
C ARG A 175 0.89 -1.17 -14.56
N GLY A 176 -0.03 -1.98 -15.07
CA GLY A 176 0.20 -2.82 -16.25
C GLY A 176 0.30 -2.04 -17.56
N PHE A 177 -0.25 -0.83 -17.61
CA PHE A 177 -0.40 -0.06 -18.85
C PHE A 177 0.54 1.14 -18.94
N VAL A 178 1.36 1.41 -17.92
CA VAL A 178 2.20 2.61 -17.84
C VAL A 178 3.64 2.25 -17.44
N PRO A 179 4.65 2.95 -18.00
CA PRO A 179 6.06 2.60 -17.78
C PRO A 179 6.56 2.88 -16.35
N SER A 180 5.83 3.68 -15.57
CA SER A 180 6.17 3.95 -14.17
C SER A 180 4.98 4.45 -13.37
N ARG A 181 5.03 4.27 -12.05
CA ARG A 181 4.00 4.78 -11.12
C ARG A 181 3.77 6.29 -11.24
N THR A 182 4.81 7.07 -11.54
CA THR A 182 4.68 8.54 -11.70
C THR A 182 3.94 8.96 -12.96
N LYS A 183 3.78 8.04 -13.91
CA LYS A 183 2.98 8.21 -15.13
C LYS A 183 1.60 7.58 -15.02
N ASN A 184 1.28 6.91 -13.92
CA ASN A 184 -0.03 6.31 -13.70
C ASN A 184 -1.07 7.40 -13.40
N PRO A 185 -2.07 7.62 -14.29
CA PRO A 185 -3.09 8.65 -14.08
C PRO A 185 -4.02 8.32 -12.91
N PHE A 186 -4.05 7.06 -12.46
CA PHE A 186 -4.86 6.58 -11.35
C PHE A 186 -4.08 6.49 -10.04
N ALA A 187 -2.86 7.04 -9.97
CA ALA A 187 -2.05 7.00 -8.75
C ALA A 187 -2.80 7.61 -7.55
N VAL A 188 -3.05 6.78 -6.53
CA VAL A 188 -3.63 7.21 -5.26
C VAL A 188 -2.52 7.85 -4.43
N GLN A 189 -2.67 9.14 -4.20
CA GLN A 189 -1.79 9.90 -3.33
C GLN A 189 -2.43 10.02 -1.94
N PRO A 190 -1.63 9.94 -0.87
CA PRO A 190 -2.13 10.22 0.47
C PRO A 190 -2.80 11.59 0.58
N SER A 191 -3.98 11.64 1.21
CA SER A 191 -4.78 12.84 1.40
C SER A 191 -5.74 12.66 2.58
N TYR A 192 -5.90 13.66 3.45
CA TYR A 192 -6.89 13.52 4.53
C TYR A 192 -8.33 13.36 4.02
N SER A 193 -8.68 14.04 2.93
CA SER A 193 -10.05 14.03 2.39
C SER A 193 -10.34 12.84 1.48
N ARG A 194 -9.33 12.05 1.11
CA ARG A 194 -9.48 10.91 0.20
C ARG A 194 -8.56 9.76 0.61
N TRP A 195 -8.75 9.30 1.84
CA TRP A 195 -8.01 8.19 2.42
C TRP A 195 -8.91 7.43 3.37
N ALA A 196 -9.36 6.25 2.95
CA ALA A 196 -10.31 5.47 3.71
C ALA A 196 -9.63 4.24 4.34
N PRO A 197 -10.03 3.86 5.57
CA PRO A 197 -9.71 2.54 6.08
C PRO A 197 -10.38 1.46 5.21
N TRP A 198 -9.94 0.22 5.37
CA TRP A 198 -10.71 -0.94 4.96
C TRP A 198 -11.54 -1.45 6.15
N ILE A 199 -12.83 -1.70 5.94
CA ILE A 199 -13.74 -2.31 6.92
C ILE A 199 -14.64 -3.28 6.14
N GLY A 200 -14.80 -4.49 6.67
CA GLY A 200 -15.62 -5.53 6.01
C GLY A 200 -17.04 -5.03 5.72
N HIS A 201 -17.56 -5.33 4.53
CA HIS A 201 -18.85 -4.80 4.07
C HIS A 201 -20.02 -5.14 5.01
N LYS A 202 -19.98 -6.32 5.64
CA LYS A 202 -20.99 -6.74 6.63
C LYS A 202 -20.77 -6.16 8.03
N THR A 203 -19.59 -5.64 8.31
CA THR A 203 -19.17 -5.07 9.60
C THR A 203 -19.40 -3.56 9.64
N ARG A 204 -19.12 -2.86 8.54
CA ARG A 204 -19.26 -1.41 8.45
C ARG A 204 -20.74 -0.99 8.45
N MET A 205 -21.00 0.19 8.99
CA MET A 205 -22.34 0.76 9.06
C MET A 205 -22.85 1.20 7.68
N ASP A 206 -22.00 1.88 6.92
CA ASP A 206 -22.32 2.45 5.60
C ASP A 206 -21.05 2.50 4.71
N HIS A 207 -21.19 3.03 3.50
CA HIS A 207 -20.11 3.36 2.56
C HIS A 207 -19.32 4.59 3.01
N THR A 208 -19.93 5.49 3.77
CA THR A 208 -19.24 6.62 4.39
C THR A 208 -18.64 6.18 5.72
N VAL A 209 -17.32 6.31 5.86
CA VAL A 209 -16.56 5.95 7.06
C VAL A 209 -15.73 7.12 7.56
N LEU A 210 -15.24 7.04 8.79
CA LEU A 210 -14.45 8.11 9.40
C LEU A 210 -12.96 8.01 9.09
N ASN A 211 -12.36 9.15 8.79
CA ASN A 211 -10.94 9.44 8.82
C ASN A 211 -10.71 10.87 9.34
N THR A 212 -10.51 11.00 10.64
CA THR A 212 -10.30 12.30 11.31
C THR A 212 -8.83 12.63 11.53
N GLU A 213 -7.90 12.00 10.78
CA GLU A 213 -6.45 12.21 10.95
C GLU A 213 -6.00 13.66 10.78
N PHE A 214 -6.71 14.48 10.00
CA PHE A 214 -6.40 15.90 9.86
C PHE A 214 -6.50 16.65 11.20
N ALA A 215 -7.36 16.21 12.13
CA ALA A 215 -7.51 16.83 13.44
C ALA A 215 -6.23 16.68 14.30
N LYS A 216 -5.40 15.66 14.02
CA LYS A 216 -4.11 15.48 14.68
C LYS A 216 -3.13 16.62 14.38
N VAL A 217 -3.33 17.33 13.25
CA VAL A 217 -2.54 18.53 12.89
C VAL A 217 -2.82 19.67 13.86
N ALA A 218 -4.09 19.89 14.22
CA ALA A 218 -4.50 20.95 15.13
C ALA A 218 -4.02 20.67 16.56
N THR A 219 -4.10 19.42 17.01
CA THR A 219 -3.61 19.01 18.34
C THR A 219 -2.08 19.15 18.44
N ALA A 220 -1.33 18.78 17.39
CA ALA A 220 0.12 18.94 17.34
C ALA A 220 0.60 20.42 17.34
N LYS A 221 -0.27 21.38 16.99
CA LYS A 221 0.02 22.81 17.11
C LYS A 221 -0.17 23.32 18.56
N VAL A 222 -0.89 22.59 19.41
CA VAL A 222 -1.29 23.00 20.78
C VAL A 222 -0.44 22.32 21.85
N THR A 223 -0.08 21.05 21.67
CA THR A 223 0.90 20.36 22.51
C THR A 223 2.30 20.53 21.93
N SER A 224 3.23 21.07 22.72
CA SER A 224 4.67 20.92 22.47
C SER A 224 5.00 19.48 22.07
N ALA A 225 6.03 19.31 21.24
CA ALA A 225 6.50 18.07 20.61
C ALA A 225 6.89 16.91 21.56
N GLU A 226 6.37 16.88 22.78
CA GLU A 226 6.79 16.00 23.87
C GLU A 226 6.05 14.65 23.88
N ALA A 227 4.85 14.54 23.29
CA ALA A 227 3.98 13.37 23.50
C ALA A 227 4.01 12.28 22.41
N GLN A 228 4.59 12.50 21.22
CA GLN A 228 4.56 11.52 20.11
C GLN A 228 5.86 10.72 19.93
N MET A 229 6.81 10.86 20.83
CA MET A 229 8.12 10.22 20.71
C MET A 229 8.14 8.84 21.35
N MET A 230 7.42 7.89 20.73
CA MET A 230 7.63 6.47 21.05
C MET A 230 8.99 6.01 20.49
N ASN A 231 10.00 6.01 21.36
CA ASN A 231 11.19 5.16 21.36
C ASN A 231 11.76 4.76 19.98
N VAL A 232 12.35 5.72 19.28
CA VAL A 232 13.28 5.37 18.20
C VAL A 232 14.67 5.86 18.53
N SER A 233 15.63 4.93 18.60
CA SER A 233 17.03 5.26 18.87
C SER A 233 17.65 6.04 17.71
N GLU A 234 18.61 6.90 18.04
CA GLU A 234 19.43 7.63 17.05
C GLU A 234 20.00 6.69 15.99
N ASP A 235 20.48 5.51 16.42
CA ASP A 235 21.07 4.50 15.53
C ASP A 235 20.09 3.99 14.46
N ARG A 236 18.82 3.75 14.81
CA ARG A 236 17.82 3.33 13.83
C ARG A 236 17.51 4.42 12.81
N LEU A 237 17.52 5.69 13.23
CA LEU A 237 17.28 6.83 12.32
C LEU A 237 18.46 7.02 11.36
N VAL A 238 19.68 6.76 11.83
CA VAL A 238 20.90 6.76 11.01
C VAL A 238 20.88 5.60 10.00
N ASP A 239 20.46 4.40 10.40
CA ASP A 239 20.30 3.27 9.47
C ASP A 239 19.30 3.58 8.36
N GLU A 240 18.19 4.25 8.67
CA GLU A 240 17.22 4.68 7.66
C GLU A 240 17.77 5.79 6.75
N LEU A 241 18.53 6.76 7.29
CA LEU A 241 19.27 7.75 6.50
C LEU A 241 20.22 7.09 5.49
N MET A 242 20.89 6.02 5.91
CA MET A 242 21.81 5.24 5.09
C MET A 242 21.09 4.45 3.98
N LYS A 243 19.77 4.34 3.99
CA LYS A 243 18.95 3.78 2.90
C LYS A 243 18.43 4.85 1.93
N GLN A 244 18.44 6.13 2.31
CA GLN A 244 17.89 7.21 1.49
C GLN A 244 18.81 7.62 0.32
N LYS A 245 18.20 7.95 -0.82
CA LYS A 245 18.91 8.51 -1.99
C LYS A 245 19.55 9.86 -1.63
N VAL A 246 20.71 10.17 -2.22
CA VAL A 246 21.47 11.41 -1.92
C VAL A 246 20.64 12.70 -2.11
N GLY A 247 19.70 12.72 -3.05
CA GLY A 247 18.79 13.85 -3.25
C GLY A 247 17.87 14.11 -2.05
N VAL A 248 17.37 13.06 -1.42
CA VAL A 248 16.53 13.14 -0.21
C VAL A 248 17.35 13.65 0.97
N VAL A 249 18.55 13.09 1.16
CA VAL A 249 19.51 13.53 2.19
C VAL A 249 19.87 15.01 2.02
N ARG A 250 20.06 15.47 0.78
CA ARG A 250 20.33 16.89 0.50
C ARG A 250 19.16 17.81 0.87
N ASN A 251 17.92 17.37 0.59
CA ASN A 251 16.71 18.12 0.96
C ASN A 251 16.49 18.15 2.49
N LEU A 252 16.89 17.08 3.18
CA LEU A 252 16.93 17.02 4.65
C LEU A 252 17.91 18.05 5.22
N CYS A 253 19.15 18.07 4.73
CA CYS A 253 20.15 19.07 5.17
C CYS A 253 19.60 20.49 5.04
N LYS A 254 19.02 20.85 3.88
CA LYS A 254 18.42 22.17 3.67
C LYS A 254 17.31 22.50 4.68
N ALA A 255 16.47 21.52 5.04
CA ALA A 255 15.36 21.73 5.96
C ALA A 255 15.81 21.87 7.43
N CYS A 256 16.92 21.25 7.78
CA CYS A 256 17.58 21.40 9.08
C CYS A 256 18.56 22.58 9.12
N ASN A 257 18.63 23.39 8.05
CA ASN A 257 19.58 24.50 7.90
C ASN A 257 21.06 24.07 7.99
N ILE A 258 21.36 22.86 7.51
CA ILE A 258 22.70 22.25 7.42
C ILE A 258 23.22 22.41 6.00
N ASP A 259 24.53 22.64 5.84
CA ASP A 259 25.16 22.68 4.52
C ASP A 259 24.90 21.38 3.73
N SER A 260 24.39 21.54 2.52
CA SER A 260 23.87 20.48 1.66
C SER A 260 24.85 20.08 0.53
N LYS A 261 26.09 20.57 0.59
CA LYS A 261 27.19 20.22 -0.32
C LYS A 261 28.06 19.09 0.25
N GLY A 262 28.70 18.33 -0.65
CA GLY A 262 29.62 17.24 -0.29
C GLY A 262 29.11 15.86 -0.70
N SER A 263 29.83 14.83 -0.27
CA SER A 263 29.46 13.43 -0.51
C SER A 263 28.26 13.03 0.33
N ARG A 264 27.61 11.92 -0.03
CA ARG A 264 26.48 11.38 0.74
C ARG A 264 26.85 11.12 2.20
N MET A 265 28.06 10.62 2.46
CA MET A 265 28.55 10.34 3.81
C MET A 265 28.77 11.62 4.62
N ASP A 266 29.27 12.69 3.98
CA ASP A 266 29.44 13.99 4.64
C ASP A 266 28.09 14.55 5.10
N LEU A 267 27.06 14.44 4.25
CA LEU A 267 25.71 14.91 4.57
C LEU A 267 25.09 14.10 5.72
N ILE A 268 25.24 12.77 5.71
CA ILE A 268 24.72 11.89 6.77
C ILE A 268 25.44 12.15 8.10
N SER A 269 26.77 12.33 8.07
CA SER A 269 27.56 12.66 9.26
C SER A 269 27.11 13.97 9.91
N ARG A 270 26.86 15.01 9.11
CA ARG A 270 26.35 16.30 9.61
C ARG A 270 24.94 16.20 10.17
N LEU A 271 24.05 15.45 9.50
CA LEU A 271 22.71 15.20 10.00
C LEU A 271 22.77 14.47 11.35
N ARG A 272 23.62 13.45 11.50
CA ARG A 272 23.84 12.75 12.77
C ARG A 272 24.34 13.68 13.87
N ALA A 273 25.33 14.53 13.58
CA ALA A 273 25.82 15.50 14.56
C ALA A 273 24.72 16.47 15.05
N GLU A 274 23.83 16.86 14.14
CA GLU A 274 22.72 17.76 14.43
C GLU A 274 21.53 17.05 15.14
N MET A 275 21.51 15.71 15.22
CA MET A 275 20.48 14.95 15.96
C MET A 275 20.55 15.18 17.47
N GLN A 276 21.66 15.71 18.00
CA GLN A 276 21.77 16.14 19.40
C GLN A 276 20.83 17.33 19.70
N ASN A 277 20.43 18.09 18.67
CA ASN A 277 19.42 19.12 18.79
C ASN A 277 18.02 18.52 18.58
N ARG A 278 17.18 18.61 19.63
CA ARG A 278 15.83 18.04 19.62
C ARG A 278 14.96 18.55 18.46
N GLN A 279 15.03 19.84 18.13
CA GLN A 279 14.23 20.41 17.02
C GLN A 279 14.69 19.89 15.66
N SER A 280 15.99 19.66 15.50
CA SER A 280 16.58 19.10 14.28
C SER A 280 16.29 17.61 14.16
N TYR A 281 16.35 16.88 15.28
CA TYR A 281 15.94 15.48 15.37
C TYR A 281 14.49 15.29 14.91
N ASP A 282 13.56 16.11 15.42
CA ASP A 282 12.14 16.00 15.06
C ASP A 282 11.89 16.26 13.57
N LYS A 283 12.57 17.27 13.00
CA LYS A 283 12.52 17.55 11.56
C LYS A 283 13.10 16.42 10.71
N MET A 284 14.19 15.81 11.17
CA MET A 284 14.81 14.67 10.51
C MET A 284 13.91 13.45 10.56
N PHE A 285 13.41 13.10 11.75
CA PHE A 285 12.48 12.01 11.98
C PHE A 285 11.25 12.11 11.08
N GLN A 286 10.59 13.27 11.06
CA GLN A 286 9.40 13.51 10.24
C GLN A 286 9.64 13.33 8.73
N LYS A 287 10.84 13.66 8.26
CA LYS A 287 11.19 13.62 6.83
C LYS A 287 11.83 12.30 6.37
N ILE A 288 12.60 11.62 7.22
CA ILE A 288 13.25 10.33 6.90
C ILE A 288 12.25 9.20 7.05
N TRP A 289 11.50 9.19 8.15
CA TRP A 289 10.61 8.10 8.45
C TRP A 289 9.25 8.20 7.80
N GLY A 290 9.03 9.22 6.95
CA GLY A 290 7.76 9.50 6.33
C GLY A 290 6.61 9.26 7.29
N ALA A 291 6.34 10.25 8.16
CA ALA A 291 5.60 10.14 9.42
C ALA A 291 4.16 9.53 9.43
N SER A 292 3.83 8.66 8.48
CA SER A 292 2.85 7.58 8.62
C SER A 292 3.03 6.80 9.92
N GLY A 293 1.91 6.50 10.57
CA GLY A 293 1.87 5.82 11.85
C GLY A 293 1.87 4.30 11.73
N GLY A 294 2.20 3.73 10.58
CA GLY A 294 1.98 2.31 10.33
C GLY A 294 0.55 2.02 9.86
N TRP A 295 0.08 0.81 10.11
CA TRP A 295 -1.34 0.47 9.97
C TRP A 295 -1.94 -0.04 11.27
N SER A 296 -3.11 0.48 11.61
CA SER A 296 -3.94 0.00 12.72
C SER A 296 -4.83 -1.13 12.22
N VAL A 297 -5.01 -2.16 13.03
CA VAL A 297 -5.85 -3.32 12.71
C VAL A 297 -6.80 -3.61 13.87
N ILE A 298 -8.04 -3.96 13.54
CA ILE A 298 -9.01 -4.51 14.50
C ILE A 298 -9.31 -5.95 14.08
N LEU A 299 -9.02 -6.91 14.96
CA LEU A 299 -9.27 -8.33 14.74
C LEU A 299 -10.06 -8.95 15.90
N CYS A 300 -10.69 -10.10 15.70
CA CYS A 300 -11.24 -10.88 16.82
C CYS A 300 -10.14 -11.75 17.47
N PRO A 301 -10.34 -12.30 18.67
CA PRO A 301 -9.37 -13.20 19.33
C PRO A 301 -8.93 -14.43 18.52
N HIS A 302 -9.67 -14.79 17.47
CA HIS A 302 -9.35 -15.88 16.55
C HIS A 302 -8.47 -15.46 15.36
N GLY A 303 -8.00 -14.22 15.31
CA GLY A 303 -7.09 -13.72 14.27
C GLY A 303 -7.76 -13.24 12.98
N VAL A 304 -9.09 -13.16 12.93
CA VAL A 304 -9.81 -12.62 11.76
C VAL A 304 -9.84 -11.10 11.83
N VAL A 305 -9.36 -10.45 10.77
CA VAL A 305 -9.30 -8.98 10.66
C VAL A 305 -10.63 -8.42 10.21
N TYR A 306 -11.16 -7.40 10.89
CA TYR A 306 -12.41 -6.74 10.53
C TYR A 306 -12.20 -5.34 10.01
N SER A 307 -11.07 -4.72 10.35
CA SER A 307 -10.70 -3.39 9.88
C SER A 307 -9.20 -3.20 9.80
N ILE A 308 -8.77 -2.44 8.80
CA ILE A 308 -7.38 -2.01 8.62
C ILE A 308 -7.40 -0.52 8.28
N LYS A 309 -6.65 0.30 9.02
CA LYS A 309 -6.45 1.71 8.70
C LYS A 309 -4.97 1.96 8.45
N PHE A 310 -4.67 2.55 7.31
CA PHE A 310 -3.33 3.00 6.99
C PHE A 310 -3.12 4.41 7.54
N ASN A 311 -2.31 4.58 8.58
CA ASN A 311 -2.22 5.86 9.28
C ASN A 311 -1.28 6.82 8.55
N LEU A 312 -1.77 7.98 8.14
CA LEU A 312 -0.98 9.04 7.50
C LEU A 312 -0.08 9.78 8.50
N ARG A 313 -0.46 9.77 9.77
CA ARG A 313 0.29 10.30 10.92
C ARG A 313 0.53 9.22 11.95
N ALA A 314 1.40 9.51 12.93
CA ALA A 314 1.53 8.71 14.15
C ALA A 314 0.16 8.28 14.68
N GLU A 315 0.07 6.99 15.04
CA GLU A 315 -1.16 6.40 15.55
C GLU A 315 -1.61 7.10 16.84
N SER A 316 -2.92 7.17 17.04
CA SER A 316 -3.52 7.57 18.31
C SER A 316 -4.88 6.89 18.51
N PRO A 317 -5.44 6.91 19.74
CA PRO A 317 -6.76 6.31 20.00
C PRO A 317 -7.88 6.78 19.07
N ARG A 318 -7.72 7.96 18.45
CA ARG A 318 -8.58 8.48 17.39
C ARG A 318 -8.70 7.52 16.20
N ASP A 319 -7.64 6.83 15.82
CA ASP A 319 -7.64 5.92 14.67
C ASP A 319 -8.56 4.72 14.92
N PHE A 320 -8.51 4.16 16.12
CA PHE A 320 -9.40 3.08 16.51
C PHE A 320 -10.83 3.57 16.75
N ALA A 321 -11.02 4.78 17.29
CA ALA A 321 -12.33 5.40 17.42
C ALA A 321 -12.99 5.62 16.04
N ASP A 322 -12.26 6.14 15.06
CA ASP A 322 -12.74 6.30 13.67
C ASP A 322 -13.22 4.95 13.11
N LEU A 323 -12.45 3.88 13.33
CA LEU A 323 -12.79 2.53 12.87
C LEU A 323 -14.06 2.01 13.57
N LEU A 324 -14.11 2.02 14.90
CA LEU A 324 -15.23 1.50 15.69
C LEU A 324 -16.53 2.27 15.46
N LEU A 325 -16.47 3.60 15.37
CA LEU A 325 -17.63 4.44 15.08
C LEU A 325 -18.15 4.24 13.64
N SER A 326 -17.32 3.69 12.75
CA SER A 326 -17.71 3.28 11.41
C SER A 326 -18.29 1.85 11.35
N TRP A 327 -18.29 1.10 12.47
CA TRP A 327 -18.91 -0.23 12.55
C TRP A 327 -20.41 -0.13 12.79
N LYS A 328 -21.16 -1.09 12.26
CA LYS A 328 -22.59 -1.23 12.51
C LYS A 328 -22.89 -1.58 13.97
N HIS A 329 -22.01 -2.36 14.60
CA HIS A 329 -22.13 -2.82 15.97
C HIS A 329 -20.79 -2.62 16.68
N ILE A 330 -20.80 -1.84 17.77
CA ILE A 330 -19.60 -1.62 18.59
C ILE A 330 -19.40 -2.86 19.50
N PRO A 331 -18.21 -3.48 19.51
CA PRO A 331 -17.89 -4.59 20.40
C PRO A 331 -17.92 -4.14 21.87
N ASN A 332 -18.13 -5.09 22.79
CA ASN A 332 -17.93 -4.83 24.21
C ASN A 332 -16.44 -4.58 24.44
N GLU A 333 -16.10 -3.40 24.95
CA GLU A 333 -14.74 -3.08 25.34
C GLU A 333 -14.38 -3.88 26.59
N GLU A 334 -13.62 -4.98 26.45
CA GLU A 334 -12.81 -5.47 27.56
C GLU A 334 -11.47 -4.73 27.52
N PRO A 335 -11.15 -3.89 28.53
CA PRO A 335 -9.85 -3.28 28.61
C PRO A 335 -8.81 -4.38 28.87
N GLN A 336 -8.09 -4.79 27.83
CA GLN A 336 -6.85 -5.54 28.05
C GLN A 336 -5.88 -4.62 28.79
N HIS A 337 -5.58 -5.01 30.02
CA HIS A 337 -4.62 -4.42 30.93
C HIS A 337 -3.44 -3.76 30.22
N TRP A 338 -3.36 -2.43 30.25
CA TRP A 338 -2.08 -1.72 30.23
C TRP A 338 -1.36 -1.93 31.57
N ALA A 339 -1.09 -3.19 31.89
CA ALA A 339 -0.22 -3.55 33.00
C ALA A 339 1.22 -3.21 32.56
N GLN A 340 1.65 -2.05 33.03
CA GLN A 340 3.01 -1.74 33.48
C GLN A 340 4.06 -2.82 33.17
N GLU A 341 4.94 -2.53 32.22
CA GLU A 341 6.37 -2.77 32.35
C GLU A 341 7.15 -1.52 31.93
#